data_AF-A0A960K6H6-F1
#
_entry.id   AF-A0A960K6H6-F1
#
_cell.length_a   1.000
_cell.length_b   1.000
_cell.length_c   1.000
_cell.angle_alpha   90.00
_cell.angle_beta   90.00
_cell.angle_gamma   90.00
#
_symmetry.space_group_name_H-M   'P 1'
#
loop_
_entity.id
_entity.type
_entity.pdbx_description
1 polymer ?
#
loop_
_entity_poly.entity_id
_entity_poly.type
_entity_poly.pdbx_seq_one_letter_code
_entity_poly.pdbx_strand_id
1 'polypeptide(L)'
;LARMRRSEVLVRNLDPESLPALLPDPPLAHAAYELLRGGKIPPRPPAEATASRKVSVLTHGLRLIVGEKDVELARRRRALPQLAGNLAGKELLPGILGIDRRRLAGAVWKMAAASYENQTQEVLAGWQRKVFFDFGRRFARVQGQLVPGIFGWVVAARGVADDNLAWEVFDVARTYPWQKALSDLATVHVDGDELDLGTRKVRFRRRFFRSKQRPVRVPVRERPETEDPADWLEGFDSEGVCSYPKEDLVIEDYAVFLQKKAVALLSAENRRTEPFVSSLLDGVDLKETLRNLHEGKIYVQELGRAPGSAGSVVVIFDEDPTGLEFPYCMTWHGEHDQESDMAFYSTDPFEQVVGPGITRATYGAFMMTYPPRRVFDVWQDRDYRMAHDKAELLTLAAIDYSEEKLVVHVAAKPPAERLGRYAALQKKRLVHIPLGALSPMTLKKIRVVHLLAGHDKRAVADRYIW
;
A
#
# COMPACT_ATOMS: atom_id res chain seq x y z
N LEU A 1 -0.05 55.76 -16.41
CA LEU A 1 -1.30 54.97 -16.51
C LEU A 1 -2.41 55.70 -15.76
N ALA A 2 -3.26 56.44 -16.49
CA ALA A 2 -4.42 57.11 -15.89
C ALA A 2 -5.34 56.04 -15.28
N ARG A 3 -5.69 56.17 -13.99
CA ARG A 3 -6.67 55.29 -13.34
C ARG A 3 -7.99 55.41 -14.11
N MET A 4 -8.36 54.34 -14.80
CA MET A 4 -9.62 54.23 -15.52
C MET A 4 -10.76 54.47 -14.52
N ARG A 5 -11.54 55.54 -14.72
CA ARG A 5 -12.66 55.89 -13.85
C ARG A 5 -13.72 54.80 -14.03
N ARG A 6 -13.83 53.90 -13.05
CA ARG A 6 -14.89 52.88 -13.03
C ARG A 6 -16.23 53.64 -12.89
N SER A 7 -17.01 53.69 -13.96
CA SER A 7 -18.28 54.40 -14.03
C SER A 7 -19.38 53.74 -13.20
N GLU A 8 -19.25 52.43 -12.94
CA GLU A 8 -20.19 51.66 -12.13
C GLU A 8 -19.41 50.70 -11.22
N VAL A 9 -19.51 50.89 -9.90
CA VAL A 9 -18.98 49.97 -8.90
C VAL A 9 -20.18 49.30 -8.24
N LEU A 10 -20.36 48.01 -8.50
CA LEU A 10 -21.43 47.22 -7.89
C LEU A 10 -20.87 46.43 -6.71
N VAL A 11 -21.51 46.56 -5.55
CA VAL A 11 -21.21 45.75 -4.38
C VAL A 11 -22.23 44.62 -4.31
N ARG A 12 -21.74 43.38 -4.24
CA ARG A 12 -22.59 42.19 -4.20
C ARG A 12 -22.17 41.29 -3.04
N ASN A 13 -23.13 40.53 -2.52
CA ASN A 13 -22.85 39.52 -1.52
C ASN A 13 -22.23 38.30 -2.22
N LEU A 14 -21.13 37.78 -1.69
CA LEU A 14 -20.54 36.55 -2.23
C LEU A 14 -21.16 35.34 -1.54
N ASP A 15 -21.58 34.34 -2.29
CA ASP A 15 -22.05 33.11 -1.67
C ASP A 15 -20.93 32.40 -0.88
N PRO A 16 -21.17 31.91 0.36
CA PRO A 16 -20.17 31.20 1.15
C PRO A 16 -19.52 30.02 0.42
N GLU A 17 -20.22 29.37 -0.52
CA GLU A 17 -19.68 28.24 -1.27
C GLU A 17 -18.57 28.64 -2.27
N SER A 18 -18.55 29.90 -2.70
CA SER A 18 -17.54 30.46 -3.60
C SER A 18 -16.24 30.86 -2.88
N LEU A 19 -16.25 30.99 -1.56
CA LEU A 19 -15.07 31.43 -0.79
C LEU A 19 -13.81 30.58 -1.02
N PRO A 20 -13.87 29.22 -1.07
CA PRO A 20 -12.68 28.41 -1.28
C PRO A 20 -12.06 28.56 -2.68
N ALA A 21 -12.82 29.04 -3.66
CA ALA A 21 -12.33 29.29 -5.02
C ALA A 21 -11.68 30.67 -5.16
N LEU A 22 -12.08 31.62 -4.30
CA LEU A 22 -11.68 33.03 -4.37
C LEU A 22 -10.58 33.43 -3.39
N LEU A 23 -10.58 32.83 -2.19
CA LEU A 23 -9.63 33.20 -1.16
C LEU A 23 -8.26 32.54 -1.42
N PRO A 24 -7.16 33.29 -1.33
CA PRO A 24 -5.82 32.73 -1.53
C PRO A 24 -5.40 31.80 -0.39
N ASP A 25 -5.93 32.03 0.81
CA ASP A 25 -5.76 31.19 1.98
C ASP A 25 -7.08 30.47 2.32
N PRO A 26 -7.02 29.35 3.06
CA PRO A 26 -8.23 28.67 3.53
C PRO A 26 -9.15 29.65 4.28
N PRO A 27 -10.46 29.68 3.99
CA PRO A 27 -11.41 30.56 4.69
C PRO A 27 -11.31 30.47 6.22
N LEU A 28 -11.01 29.28 6.76
CA LEU A 28 -10.77 29.08 8.19
C LEU A 28 -9.65 29.96 8.77
N ALA A 29 -8.58 30.22 7.99
CA ALA A 29 -7.50 31.11 8.41
C ALA A 29 -8.04 32.53 8.64
N HIS A 30 -8.82 33.05 7.69
CA HIS A 30 -9.45 34.36 7.82
C HIS A 30 -10.44 34.39 8.98
N ALA A 31 -11.21 33.31 9.16
CA ALA A 31 -12.20 33.24 10.23
C ALA A 31 -11.56 33.29 11.63
N ALA A 32 -10.46 32.58 11.83
CA ALA A 32 -9.72 32.60 13.09
C ALA A 32 -8.95 33.92 13.27
N TYR A 33 -8.53 34.57 12.18
CA TYR A 33 -7.84 35.87 12.24
C TYR A 33 -8.76 36.95 12.78
N GLU A 34 -10.03 36.98 12.34
CA GLU A 34 -11.04 37.92 12.87
C GLU A 34 -11.24 37.76 14.39
N LEU A 35 -11.15 36.55 14.93
CA LEU A 35 -11.21 36.32 16.38
C LEU A 35 -9.99 36.88 17.11
N LEU A 36 -8.79 36.68 16.54
CA LEU A 36 -7.53 37.11 17.14
C LEU A 36 -7.33 38.62 17.06
N ARG A 37 -7.96 39.29 16.10
CA ARG A 37 -7.99 40.76 15.97
C ARG A 37 -8.56 41.44 17.22
N GLY A 38 -9.38 40.73 18.00
CA GLY A 38 -9.84 41.17 19.33
C GLY A 38 -8.75 41.22 20.41
N GLY A 39 -7.49 40.91 20.08
CA GLY A 39 -6.33 41.00 20.98
C GLY A 39 -6.25 39.88 22.03
N LYS A 40 -7.10 38.85 21.91
CA LYS A 40 -7.12 37.70 22.84
C LYS A 40 -7.17 36.39 22.07
N ILE A 41 -6.45 35.39 22.56
CA ILE A 41 -6.57 34.02 22.06
C ILE A 41 -7.93 33.47 22.49
N PRO A 42 -8.77 32.98 21.56
CA PRO A 42 -10.09 32.46 21.93
C PRO A 42 -9.97 31.23 22.85
N PRO A 43 -10.96 31.01 23.73
CA PRO A 43 -10.97 29.83 24.59
C PRO A 43 -11.07 28.55 23.76
N ARG A 44 -10.51 27.46 24.27
CA ARG A 44 -10.58 26.17 23.59
C ARG A 44 -12.00 25.60 23.70
N PRO A 45 -12.72 25.38 22.59
CA PRO A 45 -14.03 24.76 22.63
C PRO A 45 -13.94 23.27 23.02
N PRO A 46 -15.03 22.66 23.54
CA PRO A 46 -15.07 21.24 23.81
C PRO A 46 -14.89 20.44 22.51
N ALA A 47 -14.23 19.28 22.58
CA ALA A 47 -13.85 18.48 21.41
C ALA A 47 -15.07 18.10 20.55
N GLU A 48 -16.18 17.73 21.20
CA GLU A 48 -17.44 17.37 20.57
C GLU A 48 -18.08 18.51 19.75
N ALA A 49 -17.78 19.77 20.07
CA ALA A 49 -18.32 20.91 19.32
C ALA A 49 -17.58 21.14 17.98
N THR A 50 -16.43 20.49 17.77
CA THR A 50 -15.61 20.68 16.56
C THR A 50 -15.63 19.48 15.61
N ALA A 51 -15.97 18.30 16.11
CA ALA A 51 -16.08 17.10 15.30
C ALA A 51 -17.46 17.01 14.62
N SER A 52 -17.50 16.56 13.37
CA SER A 52 -18.78 16.25 12.72
C SER A 52 -19.47 15.09 13.45
N ARG A 53 -20.79 15.12 13.57
CA ARG A 53 -21.57 14.00 14.10
C ARG A 53 -21.85 12.96 13.01
N LYS A 54 -22.00 11.71 13.44
CA LYS A 54 -22.32 10.57 12.57
C LYS A 54 -23.67 10.81 11.89
N VAL A 55 -23.69 10.85 10.56
CA VAL A 55 -24.92 10.78 9.76
C VAL A 55 -25.39 9.32 9.80
N SER A 56 -26.21 8.96 10.77
CA SER A 56 -26.77 7.61 10.88
C SER A 56 -28.07 7.49 10.10
N VAL A 57 -28.13 6.49 9.22
CA VAL A 57 -29.38 6.06 8.57
C VAL A 57 -30.10 5.16 9.56
N LEU A 58 -31.09 5.69 10.28
CA LEU A 58 -32.11 4.90 10.98
C LEU A 58 -33.26 4.67 10.01
N THR A 59 -33.65 3.42 9.77
CA THR A 59 -34.86 3.10 9.00
C THR A 59 -35.81 2.21 9.78
N HIS A 60 -36.95 2.79 10.15
CA HIS A 60 -38.28 2.17 10.07
C HIS A 60 -39.01 2.72 8.82
N GLY A 61 -38.49 2.44 7.63
CA GLY A 61 -39.25 2.59 6.37
C GLY A 61 -39.41 3.99 5.73
N LEU A 62 -39.03 5.10 6.37
CA LEU A 62 -39.10 6.44 5.74
C LEU A 62 -37.70 7.06 5.59
N ARG A 63 -37.38 7.58 4.39
CA ARG A 63 -36.15 8.33 4.11
C ARG A 63 -36.24 9.69 4.80
N LEU A 64 -35.53 9.85 5.90
CA LEU A 64 -35.12 11.17 6.39
C LEU A 64 -33.59 11.19 6.39
N ILE A 65 -32.99 12.00 5.52
CA ILE A 65 -31.60 12.41 5.67
C ILE A 65 -31.61 13.30 6.91
N VAL A 66 -31.36 12.74 8.10
CA VAL A 66 -31.10 13.56 9.28
C VAL A 66 -29.70 14.13 9.06
N GLY A 67 -29.64 15.25 8.34
CA GLY A 67 -28.49 16.15 8.42
C GLY A 67 -28.30 16.55 9.88
N GLU A 68 -27.08 16.96 10.26
CA GLU A 68 -26.89 17.66 11.52
C GLU A 68 -27.97 18.74 11.62
N LYS A 69 -28.77 18.76 12.71
CA LYS A 69 -29.77 19.82 12.93
C LYS A 69 -29.09 21.16 12.68
N ASP A 70 -29.70 22.09 11.95
CA ASP A 70 -29.06 23.36 11.52
C ASP A 70 -28.37 24.11 12.68
N VAL A 71 -28.93 24.01 13.88
CA VAL A 71 -28.38 24.55 15.13
C VAL A 71 -27.01 23.95 15.48
N GLU A 72 -26.84 22.63 15.34
CA GLU A 72 -25.58 21.93 15.65
C GLU A 72 -24.52 22.22 14.58
N LEU A 73 -24.92 22.27 13.31
CA LEU A 73 -24.03 22.67 12.21
C LEU A 73 -23.54 24.11 12.39
N ALA A 74 -24.43 25.03 12.78
CA ALA A 74 -24.08 26.40 13.12
C ALA A 74 -23.15 26.49 14.34
N ARG A 75 -23.39 25.65 15.36
CA ARG A 75 -22.52 25.54 16.54
C ARG A 75 -21.12 25.08 16.15
N ARG A 76 -21.00 24.04 15.31
CA ARG A 76 -19.71 23.55 14.79
C ARG A 76 -18.99 24.61 13.98
N ARG A 77 -19.67 25.27 13.04
CA ARG A 77 -19.10 26.37 12.24
C ARG A 77 -18.55 27.53 13.07
N ARG A 78 -19.11 27.79 14.26
CA ARG A 78 -18.58 28.79 15.22
C ARG A 78 -17.43 28.26 16.07
N ALA A 79 -17.44 26.98 16.41
CA ALA A 79 -16.39 26.35 17.22
C ALA A 79 -15.08 26.11 16.44
N LEU A 80 -15.15 25.81 15.14
CA LEU A 80 -13.98 25.52 14.30
C LEU A 80 -12.97 26.71 14.28
N PRO A 81 -13.37 27.97 14.02
CA PRO A 81 -12.44 29.10 14.09
C PRO A 81 -11.91 29.38 15.50
N GLN A 82 -12.69 29.10 16.55
CA GLN A 82 -12.22 29.24 17.94
C GLN A 82 -11.09 28.26 18.24
N LEU A 83 -11.25 26.98 17.87
CA LEU A 83 -10.20 25.99 18.05
C LEU A 83 -8.97 26.28 17.17
N ALA A 84 -9.19 26.72 15.93
CA ALA A 84 -8.11 27.14 15.05
C ALA A 84 -7.32 28.33 15.61
N GLY A 85 -8.01 29.38 16.09
CA GLY A 85 -7.39 30.54 16.74
C GLY A 85 -6.69 30.17 18.04
N ASN A 86 -7.23 29.22 18.81
CA ASN A 86 -6.60 28.73 20.04
C ASN A 86 -5.29 27.96 19.78
N LEU A 87 -5.29 27.08 18.77
CA LEU A 87 -4.14 26.20 18.47
C LEU A 87 -3.08 26.88 17.59
N ALA A 88 -3.49 27.76 16.69
CA ALA A 88 -2.62 28.39 15.70
C ALA A 88 -2.37 29.89 15.97
N GLY A 89 -3.11 30.50 16.90
CA GLY A 89 -2.89 31.87 17.32
C GLY A 89 -1.54 32.04 18.00
N LYS A 90 -0.83 33.10 17.63
CA LYS A 90 0.44 33.51 18.23
C LYS A 90 0.60 35.01 18.11
N GLU A 91 1.33 35.60 19.05
CA GLU A 91 1.86 36.95 18.91
C GLU A 91 2.90 36.99 17.78
N LEU A 92 2.59 37.77 16.74
CA LEU A 92 3.47 37.97 15.58
C LEU A 92 4.40 39.15 15.78
N LEU A 93 3.89 40.20 16.41
CA LEU A 93 4.59 41.41 16.85
C LEU A 93 4.02 41.79 18.23
N PRO A 94 4.75 42.58 19.05
CA PRO A 94 4.26 43.02 20.36
C PRO A 94 2.85 43.62 20.27
N GLY A 95 1.88 43.00 20.94
CA GLY A 95 0.48 43.41 20.94
C GLY A 95 -0.34 43.02 19.70
N ILE A 96 0.25 42.35 18.72
CA ILE A 96 -0.42 41.91 17.48
C ILE A 96 -0.48 40.38 17.43
N LEU A 97 -1.68 39.85 17.69
CA LEU A 97 -1.97 38.44 17.49
C LEU A 97 -2.28 38.16 16.01
N GLY A 98 -1.81 37.01 15.53
CA GLY A 98 -2.16 36.48 14.22
C GLY A 98 -2.03 34.97 14.19
N ILE A 99 -2.09 34.40 12.98
CA ILE A 99 -2.13 32.94 12.80
C ILE A 99 -0.83 32.44 12.22
N ASP A 100 -0.25 31.44 12.89
CA ASP A 100 0.79 30.60 12.30
C ASP A 100 0.15 29.56 11.37
N ARG A 101 0.36 29.73 10.06
CA ARG A 101 -0.22 28.86 9.02
C ARG A 101 0.26 27.39 9.12
N ARG A 102 1.45 27.13 9.68
CA ARG A 102 1.92 25.75 9.91
C ARG A 102 1.15 25.12 11.07
N ARG A 103 0.91 25.87 12.14
CA ARG A 103 0.08 25.41 13.26
C ARG A 103 -1.38 25.25 12.85
N LEU A 104 -1.87 26.10 11.93
CA LEU A 104 -3.22 25.98 11.37
C LEU A 104 -3.42 24.63 10.68
N ALA A 105 -2.44 24.15 9.90
CA ALA A 105 -2.49 22.81 9.32
C ALA A 105 -2.62 21.71 10.41
N GLY A 106 -1.95 21.90 11.55
CA GLY A 106 -2.09 21.07 12.75
C GLY A 106 -3.51 21.08 13.33
N ALA A 107 -4.12 22.26 13.41
CA ALA A 107 -5.50 22.43 13.88
C ALA A 107 -6.51 21.77 12.93
N VAL A 108 -6.34 21.98 11.61
CA VAL A 108 -7.17 21.36 10.56
C VAL A 108 -7.09 19.84 10.65
N TRP A 109 -5.88 19.26 10.71
CA TRP A 109 -5.70 17.82 10.88
C TRP A 109 -6.44 17.31 12.12
N LYS A 110 -6.30 17.97 13.25
CA LYS A 110 -6.92 17.54 14.51
C LYS A 110 -8.45 17.52 14.43
N MET A 111 -9.06 18.55 13.85
CA MET A 111 -10.52 18.66 13.71
C MET A 111 -11.05 17.68 12.66
N ALA A 112 -10.34 17.53 11.55
CA ALA A 112 -10.70 16.59 10.49
C ALA A 112 -10.54 15.13 10.93
N ALA A 113 -9.46 14.79 11.65
CA ALA A 113 -9.23 13.45 12.20
C ALA A 113 -10.33 13.05 13.18
N ALA A 114 -10.73 13.97 14.09
CA ALA A 114 -11.83 13.71 15.01
C ALA A 114 -13.18 13.54 14.28
N SER A 115 -13.41 14.33 13.23
CA SER A 115 -14.62 14.22 12.39
C SER A 115 -14.63 12.90 11.61
N TYR A 116 -13.47 12.48 11.08
CA TYR A 116 -13.27 11.22 10.38
C TYR A 116 -13.51 10.03 11.31
N GLU A 117 -12.91 10.02 12.50
CA GLU A 117 -13.09 8.96 13.50
C GLU A 117 -14.57 8.85 13.91
N ASN A 118 -15.26 9.98 14.11
CA ASN A 118 -16.69 9.97 14.43
C ASN A 118 -17.57 9.40 13.29
N GLN A 119 -17.22 9.68 12.03
CA GLN A 119 -18.00 9.21 10.88
C GLN A 119 -17.71 7.75 10.52
N THR A 120 -16.45 7.35 10.60
CA THR A 120 -15.96 6.05 10.09
C THR A 120 -15.75 5.01 11.20
N GLN A 121 -15.60 5.46 12.45
CA GLN A 121 -15.15 4.66 13.59
C GLN A 121 -13.73 4.09 13.43
N GLU A 122 -12.95 4.63 12.48
CA GLU A 122 -11.54 4.29 12.30
C GLU A 122 -10.65 5.36 12.92
N VAL A 123 -9.66 4.92 13.69
CA VAL A 123 -8.67 5.80 14.32
C VAL A 123 -7.48 5.98 13.38
N LEU A 124 -7.15 7.24 13.07
CA LEU A 124 -5.97 7.53 12.26
C LEU A 124 -4.69 7.29 13.07
N ALA A 125 -3.80 6.49 12.50
CA ALA A 125 -2.52 6.14 13.11
C ALA A 125 -1.52 7.33 13.10
N GLY A 126 -0.54 7.28 14.00
CA GLY A 126 0.49 8.32 14.10
C GLY A 126 1.32 8.50 12.81
N TRP A 127 1.55 7.41 12.06
CA TRP A 127 2.27 7.47 10.79
C TRP A 127 1.46 8.20 9.70
N GLN A 128 0.13 8.08 9.69
CA GLN A 128 -0.74 8.78 8.74
C GLN A 128 -0.63 10.29 8.92
N ARG A 129 -0.64 10.74 10.19
CA ARG A 129 -0.38 12.15 10.53
C ARG A 129 0.99 12.62 10.02
N LYS A 130 2.04 11.81 10.20
CA LYS A 130 3.39 12.15 9.72
C LYS A 130 3.42 12.30 8.20
N VAL A 131 2.85 11.33 7.47
CA VAL A 131 2.80 11.35 5.99
C VAL A 131 2.00 12.55 5.48
N PHE A 132 0.88 12.92 6.12
CA PHE A 132 0.11 14.12 5.77
C PHE A 132 0.97 15.39 5.79
N PHE A 133 1.71 15.62 6.88
CA PHE A 133 2.56 16.80 7.01
C PHE A 133 3.80 16.74 6.10
N ASP A 134 4.41 15.57 5.93
CA ASP A 134 5.56 15.39 5.04
C ASP A 134 5.17 15.63 3.57
N PHE A 135 4.04 15.08 3.13
CA PHE A 135 3.49 15.32 1.80
C PHE A 135 3.16 16.80 1.61
N GLY A 136 2.38 17.40 2.52
CA GLY A 136 1.99 18.81 2.42
C GLY A 136 3.20 19.76 2.35
N ARG A 137 4.24 19.49 3.15
CA ARG A 137 5.50 20.24 3.12
C ARG A 137 6.23 20.08 1.79
N ARG A 138 6.35 18.85 1.26
CA ARG A 138 6.99 18.60 -0.04
C ARG A 138 6.21 19.23 -1.18
N PHE A 139 4.88 19.13 -1.15
CA PHE A 139 3.99 19.73 -2.13
C PHE A 139 4.16 21.25 -2.18
N ALA A 140 4.14 21.92 -1.02
CA ALA A 140 4.37 23.36 -0.95
C ALA A 140 5.73 23.76 -1.55
N ARG A 141 6.80 23.01 -1.24
CA ARG A 141 8.14 23.26 -1.78
C ARG A 141 8.20 23.16 -3.31
N VAL A 142 7.58 22.14 -3.88
CA VAL A 142 7.50 21.96 -5.35
C VAL A 142 6.75 23.13 -6.00
N GLN A 143 5.77 23.71 -5.30
CA GLN A 143 4.99 24.85 -5.77
C GLN A 143 5.64 26.22 -5.46
N GLY A 144 6.86 26.25 -4.90
CA GLY A 144 7.51 27.49 -4.48
C GLY A 144 6.83 28.20 -3.29
N GLN A 145 6.03 27.48 -2.51
CA GLN A 145 5.28 28.00 -1.37
C GLN A 145 5.91 27.61 -0.02
N LEU A 146 5.76 28.48 0.98
CA LEU A 146 6.24 28.22 2.34
C LEU A 146 5.36 27.24 3.13
N VAL A 147 4.06 27.24 2.83
CA VAL A 147 3.04 26.39 3.43
C VAL A 147 2.02 25.95 2.37
N PRO A 148 1.51 24.72 2.44
CA PRO A 148 0.47 24.27 1.51
C PRO A 148 -0.86 24.96 1.80
N GLY A 149 -1.62 25.28 0.75
CA GLY A 149 -3.00 25.75 0.84
C GLY A 149 -4.03 24.62 0.95
N ILE A 150 -5.31 24.97 0.86
CA ILE A 150 -6.43 24.02 1.02
C ILE A 150 -6.32 22.80 0.07
N PHE A 151 -5.99 23.03 -1.20
CA PHE A 151 -5.81 21.96 -2.18
C PHE A 151 -4.71 20.97 -1.77
N GLY A 152 -3.56 21.48 -1.30
CA GLY A 152 -2.44 20.65 -0.87
C GLY A 152 -2.80 19.78 0.33
N TRP A 153 -3.55 20.32 1.30
CA TRP A 153 -4.05 19.54 2.44
C TRP A 153 -5.05 18.47 2.02
N VAL A 154 -5.98 18.80 1.13
CA VAL A 154 -7.00 17.84 0.66
C VAL A 154 -6.36 16.67 -0.10
N VAL A 155 -5.40 16.95 -0.99
CA VAL A 155 -4.66 15.91 -1.71
C VAL A 155 -3.82 15.06 -0.76
N ALA A 156 -3.17 15.69 0.24
CA ALA A 156 -2.42 14.95 1.27
C ALA A 156 -3.33 14.00 2.06
N ALA A 157 -4.50 14.48 2.49
CA ALA A 157 -5.47 13.71 3.25
C ALA A 157 -5.99 12.51 2.45
N ARG A 158 -6.32 12.71 1.17
CA ARG A 158 -6.72 11.64 0.24
C ARG A 158 -5.67 10.55 0.11
N GLY A 159 -4.40 10.93 -0.05
CA GLY A 159 -3.31 9.96 -0.22
C GLY A 159 -2.97 9.19 1.06
N VAL A 160 -3.33 9.72 2.23
CA VAL A 160 -3.01 9.14 3.54
C VAL A 160 -4.08 8.17 4.03
N ALA A 161 -5.35 8.43 3.71
CA ALA A 161 -6.46 7.58 4.08
C ALA A 161 -7.38 7.36 2.86
N ASP A 162 -8.40 8.19 2.71
CA ASP A 162 -9.40 8.05 1.67
C ASP A 162 -10.08 9.39 1.33
N ASP A 163 -11.12 9.33 0.48
CA ASP A 163 -11.94 10.49 0.13
C ASP A 163 -12.81 11.03 1.26
N ASN A 164 -13.07 10.24 2.32
CA ASN A 164 -13.80 10.72 3.50
C ASN A 164 -12.91 11.64 4.34
N LEU A 165 -11.65 11.26 4.60
CA LEU A 165 -10.71 12.15 5.30
C LEU A 165 -10.44 13.42 4.49
N ALA A 166 -10.30 13.28 3.17
CA ALA A 166 -10.12 14.42 2.27
C ALA A 166 -11.31 15.41 2.35
N TRP A 167 -12.53 14.89 2.45
CA TRP A 167 -13.73 15.70 2.65
C TRP A 167 -13.72 16.41 4.01
N GLU A 168 -13.38 15.72 5.11
CA GLU A 168 -13.35 16.34 6.43
C GLU A 168 -12.30 17.46 6.53
N VAL A 169 -11.14 17.29 5.89
CA VAL A 169 -10.13 18.35 5.78
C VAL A 169 -10.66 19.54 4.97
N PHE A 170 -11.34 19.28 3.85
CA PHE A 170 -11.94 20.33 3.03
C PHE A 170 -13.03 21.10 3.79
N ASP A 171 -13.95 20.40 4.45
CA ASP A 171 -15.08 20.96 5.21
C ASP A 171 -14.61 21.87 6.36
N VAL A 172 -13.60 21.41 7.11
CA VAL A 172 -12.96 22.23 8.15
C VAL A 172 -12.28 23.46 7.54
N ALA A 173 -11.49 23.28 6.48
CA ALA A 173 -10.70 24.36 5.90
C ALA A 173 -11.54 25.45 5.20
N ARG A 174 -12.70 25.09 4.62
CA ARG A 174 -13.63 26.04 3.98
C ARG A 174 -14.48 26.86 4.97
N THR A 175 -14.38 26.61 6.26
CA THR A 175 -15.28 27.22 7.24
C THR A 175 -15.01 28.72 7.42
N TYR A 176 -16.02 29.55 7.15
CA TYR A 176 -16.04 30.97 7.45
C TYR A 176 -17.45 31.40 7.90
N PRO A 177 -17.73 31.43 9.22
CA PRO A 177 -19.10 31.59 9.74
C PRO A 177 -19.64 33.02 9.60
N TRP A 178 -18.81 33.97 9.20
CA TRP A 178 -19.16 35.39 9.12
C TRP A 178 -19.86 35.75 7.80
N GLN A 179 -19.76 34.90 6.77
CA GLN A 179 -20.41 35.08 5.47
C GLN A 179 -21.80 34.42 5.47
N LYS A 180 -22.82 35.16 5.00
CA LYS A 180 -24.19 34.66 4.89
C LYS A 180 -24.54 34.36 3.43
N ALA A 181 -25.29 33.29 3.20
CA ALA A 181 -25.82 32.95 1.88
C ALA A 181 -26.90 33.97 1.42
N LEU A 182 -27.71 34.44 2.38
CA LEU A 182 -28.72 35.48 2.17
C LEU A 182 -28.28 36.79 2.83
N SER A 183 -28.35 37.86 2.07
CA SER A 183 -27.99 39.23 2.44
C SER A 183 -28.93 40.21 1.76
N ASP A 184 -28.98 41.45 2.25
CA ASP A 184 -29.75 42.53 1.61
C ASP A 184 -29.16 42.94 0.24
N LEU A 185 -27.88 42.61 0.02
CA LEU A 185 -27.22 42.75 -1.28
C LEU A 185 -27.46 41.53 -2.16
N ALA A 186 -27.56 41.74 -3.48
CA ALA A 186 -27.66 40.65 -4.44
C ALA A 186 -26.51 39.64 -4.28
N THR A 187 -26.85 38.37 -4.04
CA THR A 187 -25.88 37.28 -3.91
C THR A 187 -25.38 36.83 -5.29
N VAL A 188 -24.08 36.62 -5.40
CA VAL A 188 -23.42 36.07 -6.59
C VAL A 188 -22.69 34.79 -6.21
N HIS A 189 -22.84 33.80 -7.07
CA HIS A 189 -22.00 32.61 -7.11
C HIS A 189 -20.90 32.88 -8.14
N VAL A 190 -19.66 32.73 -7.69
CA VAL A 190 -18.49 32.80 -8.56
C VAL A 190 -17.80 31.45 -8.50
N ASP A 191 -17.71 30.79 -9.64
CA ASP A 191 -16.90 29.59 -9.77
C ASP A 191 -15.47 29.96 -10.16
N GLY A 192 -14.50 29.17 -9.70
CA GLY A 192 -13.10 29.46 -10.00
C GLY A 192 -12.81 29.50 -11.51
N ASP A 193 -13.54 28.71 -12.31
CA ASP A 193 -13.36 28.63 -13.75
C ASP A 193 -13.76 29.93 -14.46
N GLU A 194 -14.60 30.76 -13.83
CA GLU A 194 -15.03 32.06 -14.36
C GLU A 194 -13.97 33.16 -14.20
N LEU A 195 -12.90 32.89 -13.43
CA LEU A 195 -11.90 33.89 -13.07
C LEU A 195 -10.57 33.73 -13.80
N ASP A 196 -10.38 32.63 -14.55
CA ASP A 196 -9.13 32.27 -15.24
C ASP A 196 -7.87 32.36 -14.35
N LEU A 197 -8.03 32.07 -13.05
CA LEU A 197 -6.95 32.16 -12.04
C LEU A 197 -6.12 30.86 -11.92
N GLY A 198 -6.27 29.93 -12.87
CA GLY A 198 -5.63 28.61 -12.81
C GLY A 198 -6.27 27.69 -11.77
N THR A 199 -7.51 27.25 -12.00
CA THR A 199 -8.27 26.42 -11.07
C THR A 199 -7.72 25.02 -10.88
N ARG A 200 -7.88 24.50 -9.66
CA ARG A 200 -7.58 23.10 -9.32
C ARG A 200 -8.84 22.41 -8.81
N LYS A 201 -9.32 21.43 -9.56
CA LYS A 201 -10.55 20.70 -9.23
C LYS A 201 -10.24 19.47 -8.38
N VAL A 202 -11.05 19.26 -7.33
CA VAL A 202 -11.04 18.05 -6.52
C VAL A 202 -12.45 17.48 -6.49
N ARG A 203 -12.62 16.23 -6.94
CA ARG A 203 -13.89 15.50 -6.85
C ARG A 203 -13.84 14.51 -5.70
N PHE A 204 -14.80 14.58 -4.78
CA PHE A 204 -14.91 13.64 -3.65
C PHE A 204 -15.88 12.51 -3.96
N ARG A 205 -15.46 11.26 -3.73
CA ARG A 205 -16.30 10.05 -3.74
C ARG A 205 -16.44 9.53 -2.32
N ARG A 206 -17.25 10.24 -1.52
CA ARG A 206 -17.51 9.88 -0.12
C ARG A 206 -18.16 8.51 -0.04
N ARG A 207 -17.63 7.64 0.84
CA ARG A 207 -18.23 6.35 1.18
C ARG A 207 -19.02 6.54 2.46
N PHE A 208 -20.34 6.68 2.35
CA PHE A 208 -21.20 6.63 3.53
C PHE A 208 -21.23 5.19 4.04
N PHE A 209 -20.65 4.97 5.23
CA PHE A 209 -20.73 3.68 5.89
C PHE A 209 -22.21 3.36 6.14
N ARG A 210 -22.71 2.31 5.49
CA ARG A 210 -24.03 1.77 5.80
C ARG A 210 -24.00 1.34 7.27
N SER A 211 -24.85 1.95 8.10
CA SER A 211 -25.07 1.55 9.50
C SER A 211 -25.49 0.08 9.64
N LYS A 212 -25.94 -0.54 8.55
CA LYS A 212 -25.95 -1.99 8.41
C LYS A 212 -24.61 -2.44 7.83
N GLN A 213 -23.74 -2.96 8.69
CA GLN A 213 -23.08 -4.21 8.33
C GLN A 213 -24.23 -5.19 8.09
N ARG A 214 -24.75 -5.23 6.86
CA ARG A 214 -25.25 -6.52 6.42
C ARG A 214 -24.00 -7.39 6.53
N PRO A 215 -24.00 -8.52 7.25
CA PRO A 215 -23.12 -9.58 6.83
C PRO A 215 -23.44 -9.74 5.35
N VAL A 216 -22.61 -9.15 4.51
CA VAL A 216 -22.45 -9.66 3.17
C VAL A 216 -21.96 -11.05 3.53
N ARG A 217 -22.85 -12.04 3.44
CA ARG A 217 -22.39 -13.34 3.02
C ARG A 217 -21.62 -12.99 1.76
N VAL A 218 -20.31 -12.78 1.90
CA VAL A 218 -19.40 -13.29 0.91
C VAL A 218 -20.01 -14.67 0.67
N PRO A 219 -20.35 -15.05 -0.56
CA PRO A 219 -20.50 -16.47 -0.81
C PRO A 219 -19.10 -17.05 -0.51
N VAL A 220 -18.76 -17.18 0.78
CA VAL A 220 -18.04 -18.31 1.31
C VAL A 220 -18.90 -19.40 0.75
N ARG A 221 -18.43 -19.98 -0.35
CA ARG A 221 -18.91 -21.30 -0.72
C ARG A 221 -18.76 -22.06 0.59
N GLU A 222 -19.89 -22.40 1.21
CA GLU A 222 -19.86 -23.32 2.34
C GLU A 222 -19.13 -24.52 1.76
N ARG A 223 -17.90 -24.71 2.24
CA ARG A 223 -17.09 -25.84 1.85
C ARG A 223 -17.95 -27.05 2.23
N PRO A 224 -18.29 -27.95 1.30
CA PRO A 224 -18.99 -29.16 1.69
C PRO A 224 -18.14 -29.84 2.77
N GLU A 225 -18.68 -29.95 3.99
CA GLU A 225 -18.05 -30.68 5.08
C GLU A 225 -18.46 -32.15 4.95
N THR A 226 -17.52 -33.08 5.18
CA THR A 226 -17.82 -34.51 5.27
C THR A 226 -17.89 -34.94 6.72
N GLU A 227 -18.77 -35.90 7.02
CA GLU A 227 -18.82 -36.55 8.33
C GLU A 227 -17.64 -37.53 8.51
N ASP A 228 -17.06 -38.03 7.41
CA ASP A 228 -15.89 -38.92 7.40
C ASP A 228 -14.80 -38.46 6.40
N PRO A 229 -13.60 -38.05 6.87
CA PRO A 229 -12.46 -37.72 6.01
C PRO A 229 -11.91 -38.91 5.20
N ALA A 230 -12.15 -40.16 5.62
CA ALA A 230 -11.67 -41.35 4.91
C ALA A 230 -12.35 -41.49 3.54
N ASP A 231 -13.62 -41.13 3.42
CA ASP A 231 -14.38 -41.13 2.16
C ASP A 231 -13.79 -40.14 1.13
N TRP A 232 -13.09 -39.10 1.58
CA TRP A 232 -12.43 -38.15 0.69
C TRP A 232 -11.06 -38.63 0.21
N LEU A 233 -10.50 -39.67 0.84
CA LEU A 233 -9.26 -40.32 0.40
C LEU A 233 -9.53 -41.41 -0.64
N GLU A 234 -10.79 -41.88 -0.79
CA GLU A 234 -11.20 -42.78 -1.86
C GLU A 234 -10.89 -42.14 -3.23
N GLY A 235 -9.81 -42.61 -3.88
CA GLY A 235 -9.33 -42.11 -5.16
C GLY A 235 -7.81 -41.92 -5.27
N PHE A 236 -7.09 -41.82 -4.15
CA PHE A 236 -5.61 -41.78 -4.16
C PHE A 236 -4.94 -43.15 -4.44
N ASP A 237 -5.74 -44.21 -4.65
CA ASP A 237 -5.27 -45.60 -4.74
C ASP A 237 -4.82 -46.05 -6.15
N SER A 238 -4.99 -45.26 -7.22
CA SER A 238 -4.72 -45.77 -8.59
C SER A 238 -4.21 -44.78 -9.64
N GLU A 239 -4.31 -43.47 -9.45
CA GLU A 239 -3.80 -42.47 -10.40
C GLU A 239 -2.79 -41.53 -9.72
N GLY A 240 -1.77 -41.10 -10.47
CA GLY A 240 -0.73 -40.22 -9.94
C GLY A 240 -1.29 -38.87 -9.48
N VAL A 241 -0.66 -38.29 -8.46
CA VAL A 241 -1.06 -36.98 -7.92
C VAL A 241 -0.72 -35.85 -8.90
N CYS A 242 -1.62 -34.89 -9.07
CA CYS A 242 -1.40 -33.71 -9.91
C CYS A 242 -1.62 -32.40 -9.14
N SER A 243 -1.09 -31.31 -9.69
CA SER A 243 -1.22 -29.96 -9.16
C SER A 243 -2.50 -29.26 -9.62
N TYR A 244 -2.81 -28.14 -8.97
CA TYR A 244 -3.91 -27.26 -9.34
C TYR A 244 -3.44 -26.10 -10.25
N PRO A 245 -3.91 -25.99 -11.51
CA PRO A 245 -3.34 -25.04 -12.48
C PRO A 245 -3.34 -23.56 -12.06
N LYS A 246 -4.31 -23.13 -11.24
CA LYS A 246 -4.34 -21.73 -10.75
C LYS A 246 -3.26 -21.46 -9.70
N GLU A 247 -2.87 -22.47 -8.93
CA GLU A 247 -1.75 -22.37 -7.99
C GLU A 247 -0.43 -22.41 -8.73
N ASP A 248 -0.32 -23.26 -9.76
CA ASP A 248 0.87 -23.35 -10.61
C ASP A 248 1.20 -21.99 -11.23
N LEU A 249 0.22 -21.30 -11.83
CA LEU A 249 0.40 -19.95 -12.36
C LEU A 249 0.91 -18.95 -11.31
N VAL A 250 0.43 -19.04 -10.07
CA VAL A 250 0.86 -18.14 -8.98
C VAL A 250 2.30 -18.42 -8.59
N ILE A 251 2.71 -19.69 -8.55
CA ILE A 251 4.05 -20.12 -8.21
C ILE A 251 5.03 -19.75 -9.34
N GLU A 252 4.66 -19.97 -10.60
CA GLU A 252 5.45 -19.57 -11.78
C GLU A 252 5.65 -18.05 -11.87
N ASP A 253 4.58 -17.26 -11.74
CA ASP A 253 4.68 -15.79 -11.70
C ASP A 253 5.61 -15.32 -10.57
N TYR A 254 5.57 -16.02 -9.44
CA TYR A 254 6.44 -15.73 -8.31
C TYR A 254 7.90 -16.09 -8.59
N ALA A 255 8.17 -17.23 -9.23
CA ALA A 255 9.52 -17.60 -9.67
C ALA A 255 10.12 -16.55 -10.61
N VAL A 256 9.35 -16.10 -11.61
CA VAL A 256 9.74 -15.03 -12.54
C VAL A 256 10.02 -13.72 -11.80
N PHE A 257 9.20 -13.38 -10.80
CA PHE A 257 9.43 -12.22 -9.95
C PHE A 257 10.76 -12.34 -9.17
N LEU A 258 11.04 -13.52 -8.59
CA LEU A 258 12.27 -13.79 -7.85
C LEU A 258 13.52 -13.70 -8.74
N GLN A 259 13.47 -14.25 -9.95
CA GLN A 259 14.53 -14.13 -10.96
C GLN A 259 14.83 -12.66 -11.28
N LYS A 260 13.80 -11.86 -11.59
CA LYS A 260 13.96 -10.42 -11.86
C LYS A 260 14.54 -9.67 -10.67
N LYS A 261 14.12 -10.02 -9.46
CA LYS A 261 14.63 -9.43 -8.22
C LYS A 261 16.10 -9.78 -8.00
N ALA A 262 16.52 -11.02 -8.24
CA ALA A 262 17.90 -11.45 -8.13
C ALA A 262 18.82 -10.66 -9.09
N VAL A 263 18.40 -10.52 -10.35
CA VAL A 263 19.14 -9.74 -11.36
C VAL A 263 19.25 -8.25 -10.95
N ALA A 264 18.16 -7.67 -10.44
CA ALA A 264 18.14 -6.30 -9.96
C ALA A 264 19.08 -6.08 -8.76
N LEU A 265 19.16 -7.03 -7.83
CA LEU A 265 20.08 -6.97 -6.68
C LEU A 265 21.54 -6.93 -7.13
N LEU A 266 21.94 -7.80 -8.06
CA LEU A 266 23.31 -7.81 -8.59
C LEU A 266 23.66 -6.53 -9.37
N SER A 267 22.69 -6.00 -10.12
CA SER A 267 22.88 -4.74 -10.85
C SER A 267 23.07 -3.56 -9.88
N ALA A 268 22.38 -3.59 -8.73
CA ALA A 268 22.55 -2.62 -7.66
C ALA A 268 23.87 -2.79 -6.87
N GLU A 269 24.40 -4.00 -6.71
CA GLU A 269 25.72 -4.25 -6.12
C GLU A 269 26.85 -3.63 -6.97
N ASN A 270 26.75 -3.75 -8.30
CA ASN A 270 27.75 -3.23 -9.25
C ASN A 270 27.56 -1.75 -9.58
N ARG A 271 26.81 -1.02 -8.76
CA ARG A 271 26.51 0.39 -8.96
C ARG A 271 27.76 1.25 -8.89
N ARG A 272 27.88 2.17 -9.85
CA ARG A 272 28.86 3.25 -9.85
C ARG A 272 28.14 4.58 -9.65
N THR A 273 28.84 5.52 -9.01
CA THR A 273 28.33 6.87 -8.80
C THR A 273 29.36 7.85 -9.33
N GLU A 274 28.90 8.81 -10.13
CA GLU A 274 29.74 9.86 -10.70
C GLU A 274 29.08 11.25 -10.61
N PRO A 275 29.85 12.35 -10.64
CA PRO A 275 29.29 13.69 -10.70
C PRO A 275 28.47 13.89 -11.98
N PHE A 276 27.30 14.50 -11.86
CA PHE A 276 26.46 14.85 -13.00
C PHE A 276 27.18 15.83 -13.92
N VAL A 277 27.35 15.43 -15.17
CA VAL A 277 27.88 16.29 -16.23
C VAL A 277 26.80 16.60 -17.26
N SER A 278 26.31 15.57 -17.97
CA SER A 278 25.38 15.73 -19.09
C SER A 278 24.24 14.70 -19.12
N SER A 279 24.36 13.57 -18.42
CA SER A 279 23.37 12.49 -18.40
C SER A 279 22.96 12.15 -16.97
N LEU A 280 21.69 11.79 -16.78
CA LEU A 280 21.18 11.29 -15.50
C LEU A 280 21.49 9.81 -15.24
N LEU A 281 22.10 9.11 -16.20
CA LEU A 281 22.36 7.66 -16.15
C LEU A 281 21.10 6.91 -15.69
N ASP A 282 21.19 6.07 -14.66
CA ASP A 282 20.08 5.32 -14.07
C ASP A 282 19.41 6.07 -12.89
N GLY A 283 19.75 7.34 -12.68
CA GLY A 283 19.08 8.24 -11.75
C GLY A 283 20.03 9.03 -10.85
N VAL A 284 19.46 9.88 -10.00
CA VAL A 284 20.23 10.69 -9.04
C VAL A 284 20.57 9.88 -7.79
N ASP A 285 21.84 9.84 -7.43
CA ASP A 285 22.31 9.32 -6.15
C ASP A 285 22.03 10.34 -5.04
N LEU A 286 20.85 10.26 -4.44
CA LEU A 286 20.46 11.16 -3.35
C LEU A 286 21.40 11.08 -2.14
N LYS A 287 21.95 9.90 -1.83
CA LYS A 287 22.80 9.73 -0.64
C LYS A 287 24.15 10.40 -0.86
N GLU A 288 24.78 10.14 -2.01
CA GLU A 288 26.08 10.72 -2.32
C GLU A 288 25.96 12.22 -2.63
N THR A 289 24.87 12.66 -3.27
CA THR A 289 24.56 14.09 -3.44
C THR A 289 24.40 14.80 -2.10
N LEU A 290 23.73 14.19 -1.10
CA LEU A 290 23.59 14.78 0.23
C LEU A 290 24.90 14.76 1.01
N ARG A 291 25.73 13.73 0.86
CA ARG A 291 27.06 13.64 1.48
C ARG A 291 27.99 14.75 0.96
N ASN A 292 27.96 15.02 -0.34
CA ASN A 292 28.79 16.01 -1.00
C ASN A 292 28.04 17.33 -1.27
N LEU A 293 27.02 17.63 -0.47
CA LEU A 293 26.19 18.83 -0.63
C LEU A 293 27.01 20.13 -0.63
N HIS A 294 28.12 20.13 0.11
CA HIS A 294 29.07 21.25 0.20
C HIS A 294 29.79 21.57 -1.12
N GLU A 295 29.91 20.60 -2.03
CA GLU A 295 30.51 20.81 -3.35
C GLU A 295 29.54 21.44 -4.37
N GLY A 296 28.24 21.49 -4.05
CA GLY A 296 27.20 21.98 -4.96
C GLY A 296 26.98 21.10 -6.20
N LYS A 297 27.55 19.89 -6.23
CA LYS A 297 27.43 18.93 -7.34
C LYS A 297 26.31 17.94 -7.08
N ILE A 298 25.61 17.56 -8.14
CA ILE A 298 24.65 16.46 -8.13
C ILE A 298 25.40 15.20 -8.54
N TYR A 299 25.16 14.09 -7.86
CA TYR A 299 25.74 12.80 -8.23
C TYR A 299 24.67 11.92 -8.87
N VAL A 300 25.05 11.22 -9.93
CA VAL A 300 24.20 10.27 -10.66
C VAL A 300 24.75 8.86 -10.49
N GLN A 301 23.85 7.89 -10.49
CA GLN A 301 24.17 6.47 -10.36
C GLN A 301 24.02 5.78 -11.72
N GLU A 302 24.97 4.93 -12.05
CA GLU A 302 24.87 3.94 -13.12
C GLU A 302 24.78 2.56 -12.45
N LEU A 303 23.71 1.84 -12.71
CA LEU A 303 23.59 0.44 -12.32
C LEU A 303 24.55 -0.37 -13.19
N GLY A 304 25.31 -1.26 -12.56
CA GLY A 304 26.19 -2.14 -13.31
C GLY A 304 25.37 -3.03 -14.25
N ARG A 305 25.96 -3.42 -15.40
CA ARG A 305 25.31 -4.40 -16.29
C ARG A 305 24.98 -5.67 -15.51
N ALA A 306 23.74 -6.12 -15.65
CA ALA A 306 23.30 -7.40 -15.13
C ALA A 306 24.22 -8.52 -15.65
N PRO A 307 24.74 -9.42 -14.79
CA PRO A 307 25.66 -10.48 -15.21
C PRO A 307 25.00 -11.59 -16.05
N GLY A 308 23.69 -11.52 -16.27
CA GLY A 308 22.90 -12.46 -17.06
C GLY A 308 21.45 -12.55 -16.58
N SER A 309 20.69 -13.47 -17.16
CA SER A 309 19.38 -13.90 -16.64
C SER A 309 19.56 -14.83 -15.44
N ALA A 310 18.50 -14.98 -14.65
CA ALA A 310 18.43 -15.96 -13.58
C ALA A 310 17.58 -17.15 -13.99
N GLY A 311 18.08 -18.36 -13.72
CA GLY A 311 17.50 -19.63 -14.11
C GLY A 311 16.74 -20.23 -12.93
N SER A 312 17.25 -21.35 -12.41
CA SER A 312 16.59 -22.07 -11.31
C SER A 312 16.35 -21.19 -10.09
N VAL A 313 15.23 -21.42 -9.42
CA VAL A 313 14.83 -20.75 -8.19
C VAL A 313 14.64 -21.79 -7.10
N VAL A 314 15.31 -21.62 -5.96
CA VAL A 314 15.06 -22.40 -4.75
C VAL A 314 14.52 -21.49 -3.65
N VAL A 315 13.40 -21.89 -3.04
CA VAL A 315 12.75 -21.18 -1.94
C VAL A 315 12.65 -22.11 -0.74
N ILE A 316 13.36 -21.76 0.33
CA ILE A 316 13.42 -22.50 1.59
C ILE A 316 12.67 -21.66 2.64
N PHE A 317 11.49 -22.13 3.05
CA PHE A 317 10.70 -21.52 4.11
C PHE A 317 11.20 -21.94 5.47
N ASP A 318 11.36 -23.25 5.67
CA ASP A 318 11.83 -23.86 6.91
C ASP A 318 12.80 -25.00 6.59
N GLU A 319 14.00 -24.91 7.18
CA GLU A 319 14.98 -25.99 7.20
C GLU A 319 14.43 -27.12 8.10
N ASP A 320 14.59 -28.38 7.71
CA ASP A 320 14.14 -29.56 8.47
C ASP A 320 15.34 -30.43 8.88
N PRO A 321 16.11 -30.06 9.91
CA PRO A 321 17.35 -30.75 10.26
C PRO A 321 17.11 -32.17 10.80
N THR A 322 15.93 -32.43 11.36
CA THR A 322 15.56 -33.77 11.87
C THR A 322 15.00 -34.66 10.76
N GLY A 323 14.51 -34.06 9.67
CA GLY A 323 13.89 -34.76 8.55
C GLY A 323 12.46 -35.23 8.82
N LEU A 324 11.92 -34.93 10.01
CA LEU A 324 10.64 -35.46 10.50
C LEU A 324 9.47 -34.53 10.25
N GLU A 325 9.69 -33.21 10.18
CA GLU A 325 8.59 -32.24 10.07
C GLU A 325 7.97 -32.21 8.67
N PHE A 326 8.77 -32.50 7.65
CA PHE A 326 8.32 -32.46 6.26
C PHE A 326 8.62 -33.77 5.51
N PRO A 327 7.98 -34.89 5.87
CA PRO A 327 8.35 -36.22 5.39
C PRO A 327 8.07 -36.44 3.89
N TYR A 328 7.17 -35.66 3.30
CA TYR A 328 6.75 -35.85 1.92
C TYR A 328 7.71 -35.16 0.96
N CYS A 329 8.26 -35.92 0.01
CA CYS A 329 9.19 -35.44 -1.00
C CYS A 329 8.69 -35.85 -2.38
N MET A 330 8.71 -34.91 -3.33
CA MET A 330 8.20 -35.19 -4.68
C MET A 330 8.96 -34.37 -5.73
N THR A 331 9.04 -34.94 -6.92
CA THR A 331 9.53 -34.29 -8.15
C THR A 331 8.38 -34.26 -9.14
N TRP A 332 8.13 -33.09 -9.71
CA TRP A 332 7.07 -32.77 -10.66
C TRP A 332 7.62 -32.27 -11.97
N HIS A 333 7.01 -32.75 -13.04
CA HIS A 333 7.30 -32.30 -14.38
C HIS A 333 6.22 -31.34 -14.87
N GLY A 334 6.64 -30.29 -15.56
CA GLY A 334 5.71 -29.41 -16.26
C GLY A 334 4.85 -30.18 -17.26
N GLU A 335 3.54 -30.04 -17.15
CA GLU A 335 2.57 -30.63 -18.08
C GLU A 335 2.58 -29.87 -19.40
N HIS A 336 2.75 -28.55 -19.34
CA HIS A 336 2.79 -27.65 -20.50
C HIS A 336 4.19 -27.11 -20.78
N ASP A 337 4.46 -26.74 -22.04
CA ASP A 337 5.78 -26.25 -22.46
C ASP A 337 6.20 -24.92 -21.81
N GLN A 338 5.28 -24.22 -21.14
CA GLN A 338 5.53 -22.97 -20.41
C GLN A 338 5.64 -23.17 -18.90
N GLU A 339 5.53 -24.40 -18.40
CA GLU A 339 5.68 -24.73 -16.98
C GLU A 339 7.12 -25.13 -16.67
N SER A 340 7.53 -24.91 -15.43
CA SER A 340 8.82 -25.35 -14.91
C SER A 340 8.70 -26.75 -14.33
N ASP A 341 9.79 -27.51 -14.34
CA ASP A 341 9.91 -28.67 -13.46
C ASP A 341 10.12 -28.20 -12.02
N MET A 342 9.55 -28.94 -11.06
CA MET A 342 9.60 -28.60 -9.65
C MET A 342 10.03 -29.79 -8.80
N ALA A 343 10.81 -29.56 -7.75
CA ALA A 343 11.04 -30.56 -6.70
C ALA A 343 10.84 -29.91 -5.35
N PHE A 344 10.16 -30.58 -4.42
CA PHE A 344 9.81 -29.99 -3.13
C PHE A 344 9.72 -31.01 -2.01
N TYR A 345 9.84 -30.51 -0.78
CA TYR A 345 9.46 -31.25 0.42
C TYR A 345 8.38 -30.50 1.20
N SER A 346 7.44 -31.24 1.78
CA SER A 346 6.28 -30.70 2.49
C SER A 346 5.88 -31.56 3.69
N THR A 347 4.95 -31.02 4.50
CA THR A 347 4.22 -31.82 5.49
C THR A 347 3.53 -33.00 4.79
N ASP A 348 3.16 -34.03 5.55
CA ASP A 348 2.39 -35.15 5.00
C ASP A 348 1.06 -34.62 4.44
N PRO A 349 0.80 -34.76 3.12
CA PRO A 349 -0.44 -34.28 2.53
C PRO A 349 -1.66 -35.06 2.99
N PHE A 350 -1.50 -36.33 3.37
CA PHE A 350 -2.62 -37.19 3.76
C PHE A 350 -3.15 -36.85 5.17
N GLU A 351 -2.40 -36.07 5.96
CA GLU A 351 -2.88 -35.58 7.26
C GLU A 351 -3.93 -34.47 7.14
N GLN A 352 -4.01 -33.78 6.01
CA GLN A 352 -4.90 -32.64 5.83
C GLN A 352 -5.73 -32.76 4.55
N VAL A 353 -6.79 -33.56 4.65
CA VAL A 353 -7.79 -33.71 3.58
C VAL A 353 -8.74 -32.52 3.58
N VAL A 354 -8.95 -31.94 2.40
CA VAL A 354 -9.66 -30.67 2.22
C VAL A 354 -10.84 -30.81 1.25
N GLY A 355 -10.91 -31.87 0.46
CA GLY A 355 -12.07 -32.21 -0.35
C GLY A 355 -11.93 -33.61 -0.94
N PRO A 356 -12.94 -34.11 -1.66
CA PRO A 356 -12.88 -35.43 -2.30
C PRO A 356 -11.70 -35.53 -3.27
N GLY A 357 -10.69 -36.33 -2.94
CA GLY A 357 -9.45 -36.45 -3.70
C GLY A 357 -8.59 -35.17 -3.71
N ILE A 358 -8.74 -34.30 -2.70
CA ILE A 358 -7.98 -33.04 -2.57
C ILE A 358 -7.36 -32.99 -1.18
N THR A 359 -6.05 -32.93 -1.13
CA THR A 359 -5.27 -32.77 0.09
C THR A 359 -4.53 -31.45 0.09
N ARG A 360 -4.12 -30.99 1.27
CA ARG A 360 -3.37 -29.75 1.47
C ARG A 360 -2.07 -30.08 2.17
N ALA A 361 -0.97 -29.53 1.68
CA ALA A 361 0.32 -29.60 2.36
C ALA A 361 0.94 -28.21 2.48
N THR A 362 1.89 -28.12 3.42
CA THR A 362 2.70 -26.93 3.63
C THR A 362 4.12 -27.23 3.19
N TYR A 363 4.64 -26.46 2.22
CA TYR A 363 6.04 -26.58 1.81
C TYR A 363 6.97 -26.23 2.96
N GLY A 364 8.02 -27.04 3.09
CA GLY A 364 9.24 -26.63 3.79
C GLY A 364 10.19 -25.93 2.82
N ALA A 365 10.37 -26.48 1.61
CA ALA A 365 11.02 -25.80 0.50
C ALA A 365 10.59 -26.38 -0.86
N PHE A 366 10.83 -25.61 -1.92
CA PHE A 366 10.73 -26.08 -3.30
C PHE A 366 11.85 -25.47 -4.16
N MET A 367 12.21 -26.18 -5.23
CA MET A 367 12.99 -25.66 -6.35
C MET A 367 12.20 -25.73 -7.64
N MET A 368 12.40 -24.77 -8.53
CA MET A 368 11.83 -24.72 -9.86
C MET A 368 12.92 -24.48 -10.90
N THR A 369 12.81 -25.13 -12.05
CA THR A 369 13.72 -24.93 -13.18
C THR A 369 13.02 -25.09 -14.52
N TYR A 370 13.49 -24.32 -15.50
CA TYR A 370 13.01 -24.32 -16.88
C TYR A 370 14.20 -24.55 -17.82
N PRO A 371 14.05 -25.21 -18.99
CA PRO A 371 12.84 -25.87 -19.54
C PRO A 371 12.31 -27.09 -18.77
N PRO A 372 11.02 -27.47 -18.97
CA PRO A 372 10.40 -28.62 -18.31
C PRO A 372 10.84 -29.98 -18.87
N ARG A 373 10.44 -31.04 -18.17
CA ARG A 373 10.63 -32.48 -18.47
C ARG A 373 12.09 -32.93 -18.52
N ARG A 374 12.91 -32.39 -17.63
CA ARG A 374 14.35 -32.67 -17.52
C ARG A 374 14.79 -33.09 -16.12
N VAL A 375 14.05 -32.73 -15.08
CA VAL A 375 14.44 -32.98 -13.68
C VAL A 375 14.14 -34.43 -13.30
N PHE A 376 15.18 -35.25 -13.15
CA PHE A 376 15.02 -36.60 -12.61
C PHE A 376 14.65 -36.56 -11.12
N ASP A 377 14.30 -37.72 -10.55
CA ASP A 377 13.98 -37.81 -9.12
C ASP A 377 15.20 -37.47 -8.25
N VAL A 378 15.30 -36.18 -7.88
CA VAL A 378 16.42 -35.62 -7.10
C VAL A 378 16.54 -36.25 -5.72
N TRP A 379 15.46 -36.81 -5.19
CA TRP A 379 15.42 -37.41 -3.85
C TRP A 379 16.14 -38.75 -3.78
N GLN A 380 16.15 -39.50 -4.89
CA GLN A 380 16.81 -40.80 -5.00
C GLN A 380 18.16 -40.74 -5.71
N ASP A 381 18.49 -39.58 -6.29
CA ASP A 381 19.76 -39.37 -6.98
C ASP A 381 20.95 -39.53 -6.02
N ARG A 382 21.92 -40.34 -6.46
CA ARG A 382 23.12 -40.63 -5.68
C ARG A 382 24.07 -39.44 -5.62
N ASP A 383 24.02 -38.57 -6.63
CA ASP A 383 24.92 -37.42 -6.73
C ASP A 383 24.62 -36.36 -5.65
N TYR A 384 23.40 -36.33 -5.13
CA TYR A 384 23.00 -35.41 -4.05
C TYR A 384 23.14 -35.97 -2.63
N ARG A 385 23.64 -37.20 -2.45
CA ARG A 385 23.84 -37.81 -1.11
C ARG A 385 24.80 -37.04 -0.20
N MET A 386 25.60 -36.15 -0.77
CA MET A 386 26.50 -35.26 -0.02
C MET A 386 25.75 -34.09 0.67
N ALA A 387 24.49 -33.85 0.32
CA ALA A 387 23.63 -32.89 1.01
C ALA A 387 23.42 -33.29 2.47
N HIS A 388 23.43 -32.31 3.38
CA HIS A 388 23.22 -32.58 4.81
C HIS A 388 21.73 -32.69 5.16
N ASP A 389 20.89 -31.98 4.41
CA ASP A 389 19.44 -31.97 4.58
C ASP A 389 18.74 -31.80 3.22
N LYS A 390 17.41 -31.87 3.25
CA LYS A 390 16.57 -31.74 2.04
C LYS A 390 16.66 -30.37 1.39
N ALA A 391 16.81 -29.29 2.17
CA ALA A 391 16.93 -27.92 1.64
C ALA A 391 18.22 -27.75 0.83
N GLU A 392 19.30 -28.35 1.33
CA GLU A 392 20.56 -28.37 0.65
C GLU A 392 20.55 -29.22 -0.62
N LEU A 393 19.91 -30.39 -0.57
CA LEU A 393 19.69 -31.23 -1.75
C LEU A 393 18.99 -30.44 -2.86
N LEU A 394 17.90 -29.73 -2.53
CA LEU A 394 17.21 -28.87 -3.49
C LEU A 394 18.10 -27.73 -4.03
N THR A 395 19.00 -27.20 -3.20
CA THR A 395 19.93 -26.16 -3.64
C THR A 395 20.97 -26.72 -4.63
N LEU A 396 21.51 -27.91 -4.37
CA LEU A 396 22.42 -28.60 -5.30
C LEU A 396 21.72 -28.93 -6.63
N ALA A 397 20.50 -29.48 -6.56
CA ALA A 397 19.70 -29.75 -7.74
C ALA A 397 19.38 -28.46 -8.53
N ALA A 398 19.00 -27.38 -7.85
CA ALA A 398 18.75 -26.09 -8.50
C ALA A 398 20.01 -25.57 -9.21
N ILE A 399 21.20 -25.77 -8.63
CA ILE A 399 22.46 -25.44 -9.28
C ILE A 399 22.61 -26.29 -10.54
N ASP A 400 22.52 -27.60 -10.47
CA ASP A 400 22.75 -28.51 -11.61
C ASP A 400 21.82 -28.25 -12.78
N TYR A 401 20.51 -28.20 -12.51
CA TYR A 401 19.48 -28.08 -13.53
C TYR A 401 19.29 -26.66 -14.07
N SER A 402 20.01 -25.66 -13.55
CA SER A 402 19.94 -24.29 -14.08
C SER A 402 20.64 -24.18 -15.43
N GLU A 403 19.93 -23.71 -16.45
CA GLU A 403 20.53 -23.32 -17.74
C GLU A 403 21.30 -21.99 -17.66
N GLU A 404 20.84 -21.10 -16.77
CA GLU A 404 21.44 -19.79 -16.59
C GLU A 404 22.55 -19.80 -15.53
N LYS A 405 23.45 -18.81 -15.62
CA LYS A 405 24.57 -18.65 -14.69
C LYS A 405 24.13 -18.23 -13.29
N LEU A 406 23.00 -17.56 -13.16
CA LEU A 406 22.50 -17.07 -11.87
C LEU A 406 21.42 -18.02 -11.37
N VAL A 407 21.60 -18.50 -10.14
CA VAL A 407 20.65 -19.39 -9.46
C VAL A 407 20.11 -18.64 -8.25
N VAL A 408 18.79 -18.50 -8.17
CA VAL A 408 18.14 -17.73 -7.10
C VAL A 408 17.98 -18.60 -5.87
N HIS A 409 18.47 -18.12 -4.74
CA HIS A 409 18.34 -18.80 -3.45
C HIS A 409 17.60 -17.91 -2.46
N VAL A 410 16.38 -18.28 -2.10
CA VAL A 410 15.55 -17.57 -1.13
C VAL A 410 15.47 -18.36 0.16
N ALA A 411 15.97 -17.81 1.26
CA ALA A 411 15.89 -18.46 2.58
C ALA A 411 16.05 -17.46 3.73
N ALA A 412 15.84 -17.89 4.97
CA ALA A 412 16.11 -17.06 6.14
C ALA A 412 17.61 -16.76 6.32
N LYS A 413 18.47 -17.74 6.00
CA LYS A 413 19.93 -17.66 6.12
C LYS A 413 20.60 -17.75 4.74
N PRO A 414 21.80 -17.16 4.56
CA PRO A 414 22.56 -17.36 3.32
C PRO A 414 22.97 -18.83 3.15
N PRO A 415 23.16 -19.29 1.89
CA PRO A 415 23.61 -20.65 1.62
C PRO A 415 25.00 -20.90 2.23
N ALA A 416 25.26 -22.16 2.61
CA ALA A 416 26.58 -22.55 3.10
C ALA A 416 27.67 -22.29 2.04
N GLU A 417 28.88 -21.94 2.49
CA GLU A 417 30.00 -21.59 1.60
C GLU A 417 30.34 -22.70 0.60
N ARG A 418 30.18 -23.97 0.98
CA ARG A 418 30.39 -25.12 0.08
C ARG A 418 29.42 -25.15 -1.09
N LEU A 419 28.17 -24.70 -0.92
CA LEU A 419 27.20 -24.58 -2.00
C LEU A 419 27.61 -23.48 -2.98
N GLY A 420 28.16 -22.39 -2.46
CA GLY A 420 28.77 -21.34 -3.26
C GLY A 420 29.97 -21.85 -4.08
N ARG A 421 30.85 -22.66 -3.47
CA ARG A 421 31.98 -23.30 -4.18
C ARG A 421 31.51 -24.31 -5.23
N TYR A 422 30.49 -25.11 -4.91
CA TYR A 422 29.87 -26.06 -5.84
C TYR A 422 29.29 -25.34 -7.07
N ALA A 423 28.52 -24.27 -6.86
CA ALA A 423 28.03 -23.42 -7.95
C ALA A 423 29.17 -22.84 -8.80
N ALA A 424 30.22 -22.32 -8.16
CA ALA A 424 31.35 -21.72 -8.85
C ALA A 424 32.10 -22.74 -9.75
N LEU A 425 32.25 -23.99 -9.31
CA LEU A 425 32.84 -25.07 -10.10
C LEU A 425 32.05 -25.33 -11.39
N GLN A 426 30.73 -25.13 -11.35
CA GLN A 426 29.84 -25.23 -12.50
C GLN A 426 29.69 -23.90 -13.28
N LYS A 427 30.52 -22.90 -12.98
CA LYS A 427 30.46 -21.55 -13.56
C LYS A 427 29.12 -20.84 -13.31
N LYS A 428 28.45 -21.20 -12.21
CA LYS A 428 27.19 -20.63 -11.72
C LYS A 428 27.44 -19.79 -10.46
N ARG A 429 26.51 -18.89 -10.14
CA ARG A 429 26.53 -18.04 -8.95
C ARG A 429 25.18 -18.10 -8.26
N LEU A 430 25.21 -18.45 -6.97
CA LEU A 430 24.03 -18.32 -6.09
C LEU A 430 23.78 -16.85 -5.75
N VAL A 431 22.54 -16.41 -5.92
CA VAL A 431 22.08 -15.07 -5.53
C VAL A 431 21.12 -15.22 -4.36
N HIS A 432 21.59 -14.83 -3.17
CA HIS A 432 20.81 -14.97 -1.95
C HIS A 432 19.81 -13.80 -1.77
N ILE A 433 18.54 -14.14 -1.55
CA ILE A 433 17.49 -13.20 -1.19
C ILE A 433 16.94 -13.61 0.19
N PRO A 434 17.06 -12.77 1.23
CA PRO A 434 16.52 -13.11 2.54
C PRO A 434 14.99 -13.10 2.51
N LEU A 435 14.34 -14.07 3.17
CA LEU A 435 12.87 -14.12 3.27
C LEU A 435 12.25 -12.80 3.79
N GLY A 436 12.93 -12.14 4.72
CA GLY A 436 12.50 -10.84 5.28
C GLY A 436 12.44 -9.69 4.26
N ALA A 437 13.06 -9.84 3.09
CA ALA A 437 12.95 -8.86 2.00
C ALA A 437 11.71 -9.07 1.12
N LEU A 438 10.88 -10.08 1.40
CA LEU A 438 9.70 -10.45 0.62
C LEU A 438 8.42 -10.19 1.41
N SER A 439 7.29 -10.04 0.71
CA SER A 439 5.99 -9.79 1.32
C SER A 439 5.53 -11.01 2.14
N PRO A 440 5.25 -10.88 3.45
CA PRO A 440 4.77 -11.99 4.27
C PRO A 440 3.46 -12.60 3.78
N MET A 441 2.58 -11.78 3.17
CA MET A 441 1.33 -12.27 2.60
C MET A 441 1.56 -13.16 1.37
N THR A 442 2.51 -12.78 0.51
CA THR A 442 2.85 -13.56 -0.68
C THR A 442 3.53 -14.86 -0.28
N LEU A 443 4.48 -14.81 0.65
CA LEU A 443 5.14 -16.01 1.19
C LEU A 443 4.14 -17.00 1.80
N LYS A 444 3.14 -16.52 2.56
CA LYS A 444 2.07 -17.39 3.08
C LYS A 444 1.23 -18.03 1.99
N LYS A 445 1.00 -17.34 0.87
CA LYS A 445 0.20 -17.85 -0.24
C LYS A 445 0.93 -18.98 -0.98
N ILE A 446 2.19 -18.77 -1.34
CA ILE A 446 3.00 -19.74 -2.11
C ILE A 446 3.51 -20.93 -1.28
N ARG A 447 3.41 -20.84 0.05
CA ARG A 447 3.87 -21.90 0.97
C ARG A 447 2.88 -23.05 1.08
N VAL A 448 1.64 -22.85 0.66
CA VAL A 448 0.59 -23.86 0.68
C VAL A 448 0.45 -24.45 -0.71
N VAL A 449 0.30 -25.77 -0.78
CA VAL A 449 -0.01 -26.49 -2.02
C VAL A 449 -1.20 -27.41 -1.80
N HIS A 450 -2.02 -27.55 -2.84
CA HIS A 450 -3.04 -28.58 -2.89
C HIS A 450 -2.66 -29.68 -3.88
N LEU A 451 -2.83 -30.91 -3.42
CA LEU A 451 -2.50 -32.13 -4.12
C LEU A 451 -3.79 -32.82 -4.51
N LEU A 452 -3.95 -33.09 -5.81
CA LEU A 452 -5.16 -33.66 -6.39
C LEU A 452 -4.92 -35.13 -6.74
N ALA A 453 -5.83 -36.01 -6.36
CA ALA A 453 -5.76 -37.45 -6.66
C ALA A 453 -5.75 -37.76 -8.17
N GLY A 454 -6.23 -36.84 -9.00
CA GLY A 454 -6.28 -36.99 -10.45
C GLY A 454 -6.75 -35.71 -11.15
N HIS A 455 -6.58 -35.65 -12.48
CA HIS A 455 -6.97 -34.49 -13.28
C HIS A 455 -8.48 -34.20 -13.24
N ASP A 456 -9.30 -35.23 -13.01
CA ASP A 456 -10.75 -35.11 -12.84
C ASP A 456 -11.11 -34.18 -11.66
N LYS A 457 -10.28 -34.14 -10.62
CA LYS A 457 -10.49 -33.31 -9.43
C LYS A 457 -10.31 -31.82 -9.69
N ARG A 458 -9.64 -31.41 -10.77
CA ARG A 458 -9.46 -29.97 -11.14
C ARG A 458 -10.81 -29.26 -11.34
N ALA A 459 -11.82 -29.97 -11.83
CA ALA A 459 -13.16 -29.41 -12.06
C ALA A 459 -13.91 -29.08 -10.76
N VAL A 460 -13.62 -29.81 -9.67
CA VAL A 460 -14.27 -29.62 -8.36
C VAL A 460 -13.40 -28.83 -7.38
N ALA A 461 -12.09 -28.74 -7.64
CA ALA A 461 -11.11 -28.10 -6.78
C ALA A 461 -11.51 -26.68 -6.36
N ASP A 462 -11.98 -25.84 -7.30
CA ASP A 462 -12.47 -24.48 -7.05
C ASP A 462 -13.55 -24.35 -5.96
N ARG A 463 -14.23 -25.45 -5.60
CA ARG A 463 -15.22 -25.46 -4.50
C ARG A 463 -14.59 -25.58 -3.13
N TYR A 464 -13.35 -26.07 -3.05
CA TYR A 464 -12.64 -26.43 -1.83
C TYR A 464 -11.35 -25.60 -1.61
N ILE A 465 -10.76 -25.06 -2.67
CA ILE A 465 -9.49 -24.30 -2.64
C ILE A 465 -9.66 -22.93 -3.32
N TRP A 466 -8.80 -21.96 -2.99
CA TRP A 466 -9.02 -20.51 -3.22
C TRP A 466 -8.08 -19.84 -4.22
#